data_AF-A0A5C5WJV8-F1
#
_entry.id   AF-A0A5C5WJV8-F1
#
_cell.length_a   1.000
_cell.length_b   1.000
_cell.length_c   1.000
_cell.angle_alpha   90.00
_cell.angle_beta   90.00
_cell.angle_gamma   90.00
#
_symmetry.space_group_name_H-M   'P 1'
#
loop_
_entity.id
_entity.type
_entity.pdbx_description
1 polymer ?
#
loop_
_entity_poly.entity_id
_entity_poly.type
_entity_poly.pdbx_seq_one_letter_code
_entity_poly.pdbx_strand_id
1 'polypeptide(L)' 'MFICDVRQIDDLDEGETATPEPDMGYELRTIDGSRFETGTVASIVRRGDAIFARTTAGEEFAVTGSASHVLVPLSF' A
#
# COMPACT_ATOMS: atom_id res chain seq x y z
N MET A 1 3.12 -7.04 11.01
CA MET A 1 1.71 -6.63 10.88
C MET A 1 1.24 -6.92 9.46
N PHE A 2 -0.05 -7.22 9.25
CA PHE A 2 -0.61 -7.38 7.91
C PHE A 2 -1.34 -6.12 7.44
N ILE A 3 -1.49 -5.96 6.12
CA ILE A 3 -2.16 -4.80 5.54
C ILE A 3 -3.62 -4.70 6.00
N CYS A 4 -4.34 -5.82 6.18
CA CYS A 4 -5.72 -5.82 6.67
C CYS A 4 -5.88 -5.33 8.12
N ASP A 5 -4.80 -5.31 8.90
CA ASP A 5 -4.80 -4.78 10.26
C ASP A 5 -4.71 -3.24 10.27
N VAL A 6 -4.28 -2.62 9.17
CA VAL A 6 -4.05 -1.16 9.07
C VAL A 6 -5.32 -0.46 8.58
N ARG A 7 -5.94 0.34 9.44
CA ARG A 7 -7.16 1.11 9.16
C ARG A 7 -6.91 2.61 9.13
N GLN A 8 -5.93 3.08 9.89
CA GLN A 8 -5.54 4.47 10.05
C GLN A 8 -4.01 4.59 10.01
N ILE A 9 -3.51 5.81 9.77
CA ILE A 9 -2.07 6.08 9.72
C ILE A 9 -1.38 5.72 11.03
N ASP A 10 -2.05 6.00 12.15
CA ASP A 10 -1.52 5.76 13.49
C ASP A 10 -1.58 4.30 13.95
N ASP A 11 -2.11 3.39 13.11
CA ASP A 11 -2.00 1.95 13.36
C ASP A 11 -0.58 1.42 13.04
N LEU A 12 0.26 2.24 12.38
CA LEU A 12 1.67 2.00 12.14
C LEU A 12 2.51 3.01 12.92
N ASP A 13 3.55 2.55 13.61
CA ASP A 13 4.59 3.42 14.15
C ASP A 13 5.44 4.04 13.02
N GLU A 14 6.16 5.14 13.31
CA GLU A 14 7.05 5.78 12.33
C GLU A 14 8.11 4.78 11.81
N GLY A 15 8.14 4.58 10.49
CA GLY A 15 9.03 3.61 9.85
C GLY A 15 8.57 2.14 9.95
N GLU A 16 7.46 1.85 10.62
CA GLU A 16 6.89 0.51 10.68
C GLU A 16 6.33 0.09 9.32
N THR A 17 6.46 -1.20 9.04
CA THR A 17 6.00 -1.81 7.79
C THR A 17 4.93 -2.88 8.02
N ALA A 18 3.92 -2.91 7.16
CA ALA A 18 2.98 -4.02 7.04
C ALA A 18 3.10 -4.70 5.68
N THR A 19 2.93 -6.01 5.63
CA THR A 19 3.00 -6.82 4.40
C THR A 19 1.63 -7.38 4.03
N PRO A 20 1.41 -7.79 2.77
CA PRO A 20 0.22 -8.57 2.43
C PRO A 20 0.10 -9.84 3.29
N GLU A 21 -1.13 -10.31 3.46
CA GLU A 21 -1.41 -11.61 4.07
C GLU A 21 -0.87 -12.74 3.16
N PRO A 22 -0.53 -13.94 3.70
CA PRO A 22 0.09 -15.01 2.92
C PRO A 22 -0.63 -15.42 1.62
N ASP A 23 -1.95 -15.29 1.59
CA ASP A 23 -2.81 -15.67 0.45
C ASP A 23 -3.49 -14.46 -0.22
N MET A 24 -3.00 -13.25 0.05
CA MET A 24 -3.54 -12.02 -0.51
C MET A 24 -2.49 -11.25 -1.31
N GLY A 25 -2.93 -10.68 -2.42
CA GLY A 25 -2.15 -9.69 -3.16
C GLY A 25 -2.85 -8.34 -3.15
N TYR A 26 -2.09 -7.29 -3.45
CA TYR A 26 -2.67 -5.98 -3.74
C TYR A 26 -2.02 -5.41 -4.99
N GLU A 27 -2.82 -4.86 -5.88
CA GLU A 27 -2.34 -3.97 -6.93
C GLU A 27 -2.48 -2.52 -6.47
N LEU A 28 -1.70 -1.62 -7.07
CA LEU A 28 -1.87 -0.19 -6.87
C LEU A 28 -2.53 0.41 -8.09
N ARG A 29 -3.61 1.15 -7.84
CA ARG A 29 -4.29 1.93 -8.86
C ARG A 29 -4.26 3.40 -8.50
N THR A 30 -4.08 4.29 -9.47
CA THR A 30 -4.25 5.72 -9.25
C THR A 30 -5.66 6.02 -8.73
N ILE A 31 -5.83 7.05 -7.87
CA ILE A 31 -7.15 7.39 -7.31
C ILE A 31 -8.18 7.80 -8.38
N ASP A 32 -7.72 8.36 -9.50
CA ASP A 32 -8.57 8.66 -10.66
C ASP A 32 -8.96 7.42 -11.48
N GLY A 33 -8.44 6.24 -11.13
CA GLY A 33 -8.73 4.96 -11.75
C GLY A 33 -8.16 4.78 -13.15
N SER A 34 -7.33 5.70 -13.63
CA SER A 34 -6.81 5.69 -15.01
C SER A 34 -5.77 4.60 -15.28
N ARG A 35 -5.04 4.16 -14.25
CA ARG A 35 -3.91 3.25 -14.42
C ARG A 35 -3.65 2.37 -13.19
N PHE A 36 -3.16 1.15 -13.45
CA PHE A 36 -2.51 0.30 -12.46
C PHE A 36 -0.99 0.41 -12.58
N GLU A 37 -0.31 0.41 -11.43
CA GLU A 37 1.14 0.40 -11.38
C GLU A 37 1.71 -0.99 -11.55
N THR A 38 2.98 -1.05 -11.95
CA THR A 38 3.62 -2.32 -12.31
C THR A 38 3.96 -3.12 -11.06
N GLY A 39 3.50 -4.36 -11.04
CA GLY A 39 3.74 -5.30 -9.94
C GLY A 39 2.73 -5.16 -8.81
N THR A 40 2.77 -6.14 -7.89
CA THR A 40 1.96 -6.16 -6.67
C THR A 40 2.65 -5.43 -5.52
N VAL A 41 1.90 -5.07 -4.49
CA VAL A 41 2.45 -4.47 -3.27
C VAL A 41 3.22 -5.52 -2.48
N ALA A 42 4.48 -5.22 -2.18
CA ALA A 42 5.34 -6.02 -1.32
C ALA A 42 5.19 -5.63 0.16
N SER A 43 5.00 -4.33 0.43
CA SER A 43 4.82 -3.79 1.78
C SER A 43 4.27 -2.38 1.74
N ILE A 44 3.64 -1.94 2.83
CA ILE A 44 3.38 -0.53 3.12
C ILE A 44 4.25 -0.07 4.28
N VAL A 45 4.58 1.22 4.32
CA VAL A 45 5.41 1.84 5.37
C VAL A 45 4.86 3.21 5.74
N ARG A 46 4.83 3.53 7.04
CA ARG A 46 4.54 4.89 7.49
C ARG A 46 5.80 5.75 7.43
N ARG A 47 5.66 6.95 6.85
CA ARG A 47 6.67 8.02 6.90
C ARG A 47 5.97 9.35 7.17
N GLY A 48 6.09 9.85 8.39
CA GLY A 48 5.34 11.01 8.89
C GLY A 48 3.84 10.76 8.88
N ASP A 49 3.09 11.71 8.32
CA ASP A 49 1.62 11.66 8.20
C ASP A 49 1.16 11.00 6.89
N ALA A 50 1.97 10.08 6.36
CA ALA A 50 1.64 9.36 5.13
C ALA A 50 2.07 7.90 5.17
N ILE A 51 1.33 7.07 4.44
CA ILE A 51 1.67 5.69 4.13
C ILE A 51 2.09 5.60 2.68
N PHE A 52 3.18 4.89 2.43
CA PHE A 52 3.69 4.57 1.11
C PHE A 52 3.62 3.06 0.87
N ALA A 53 3.18 2.65 -0.30
CA ALA A 53 3.22 1.27 -0.76
C ALA A 53 4.43 1.06 -1.67
N ARG A 54 5.23 0.03 -1.37
CA ARG A 54 6.34 -0.42 -2.21
C ARG A 54 5.89 -1.60 -3.06
N THR A 55 6.07 -1.52 -4.37
CA THR A 55 5.75 -2.62 -5.30
C THR A 55 6.88 -3.64 -5.37
N THR A 56 6.58 -4.82 -5.89
CA THR A 56 7.57 -5.86 -6.24
C THR A 56 8.48 -5.44 -7.38
N ALA A 57 8.11 -4.40 -8.14
CA ALA A 57 8.97 -3.75 -9.13
C ALA A 57 9.98 -2.75 -8.50
N GLY A 58 9.86 -2.47 -7.19
CA GLY A 58 10.76 -1.59 -6.45
C GLY A 58 10.35 -0.12 -6.45
N GLU A 59 9.18 0.21 -7.00
CA GLU A 59 8.63 1.57 -7.01
C GLU A 59 7.85 1.85 -5.72
N GLU A 60 7.78 3.11 -5.31
CA GLU A 60 7.03 3.54 -4.12
C GLU A 60 5.98 4.59 -4.48
N PHE A 61 4.78 4.43 -3.93
CA PHE A 61 3.65 5.31 -4.18
C PHE A 61 2.92 5.67 -2.88
N ALA A 62 2.52 6.93 -2.74
CA ALA A 62 1.70 7.35 -1.61
C ALA A 62 0.29 6.72 -1.71
N VAL A 63 -0.20 6.10 -0.63
CA VAL A 63 -1.58 5.56 -0.54
C VAL A 63 -2.49 6.39 0.37
N THR A 64 -1.94 7.45 0.98
CA THR A 64 -2.66 8.47 1.75
C THR A 64 -2.40 9.86 1.17
N GLY A 65 -3.32 10.80 1.39
CA GLY A 65 -3.20 12.18 0.92
C GLY A 65 -3.82 12.42 -0.46
N SER A 66 -3.70 13.65 -0.95
CA SER A 66 -4.21 14.06 -2.27
C SER A 66 -3.38 13.46 -3.40
N ALA A 67 -4.05 12.88 -4.42
CA ALA A 67 -3.46 12.13 -5.54
C ALA A 67 -2.78 10.80 -5.13
N SER A 68 -3.33 10.13 -4.10
CA SER A 68 -2.85 8.83 -3.67
C SER A 68 -3.19 7.70 -4.62
N HIS A 69 -2.63 6.53 -4.34
CA HIS A 69 -3.00 5.26 -4.93
C HIS A 69 -3.93 4.50 -4.00
N VAL A 70 -4.78 3.66 -4.58
CA VAL A 70 -5.68 2.77 -3.87
C VAL A 70 -5.14 1.36 -3.96
N LEU A 71 -5.06 0.69 -2.82
CA LEU A 71 -4.78 -0.74 -2.71
C LEU A 71 -6.01 -1.51 -3.20
N VAL A 72 -5.85 -2.30 -4.25
CA VAL A 72 -6.92 -3.16 -4.79
C VAL A 72 -6.60 -4.61 -4.45
N PRO A 73 -7.42 -5.29 -3.62
CA PRO A 73 -7.14 -6.66 -3.21
C PRO A 73 -7.28 -7.62 -4.40
N LEU A 74 -6.33 -8.54 -4.48
CA LEU A 74 -6.34 -9.72 -5.34
C LEU A 74 -6.55 -10.95 -4.46
N SER A 75 -7.53 -11.77 -4.83
CA SER A 75 -7.73 -13.10 -4.24
C SER A 75 -7.06 -14.14 -5.14
N PHE A 76 -6.32 -15.08 -4.54
CA PHE A 76 -5.69 -16.19 -5.24
C PHE A 76 -6.35 -17.52 -4.88
#